data_AF-A0A1F3GG15-F1
#
_entry.id   AF-A0A1F3GG15-F1
#
_cell.length_a   1.000
_cell.length_b   1.000
_cell.length_c   1.000
_cell.angle_alpha   90.00
_cell.angle_beta   90.00
_cell.angle_gamma   90.00
#
_symmetry.space_group_name_H-M   'P 1'
#
loop_
_entity.id
_entity.type
_entity.pdbx_description
1 polymer ?
#
loop_
_entity_poly.entity_id
_entity_poly.type
_entity_poly.pdbx_seq_one_letter_code
_entity_poly.pdbx_strand_id
1 'polypeptide(L)'
;MKHVSELKQGDKIYDIDSGQIKWYKYLCVHPTGQGKYHILIGPNEEPVRICGATLQAILNRNLQTRQEADIALADKLEKYVKQLRNRANYVVPIIEV
;
A
#
# COMPACT_ATOMS: atom_id res chain seq x y z
N MET A 1 -3.94 -14.26 -5.83
CA MET A 1 -3.07 -13.07 -5.69
C MET A 1 -2.49 -12.78 -7.04
N LYS A 2 -2.56 -11.53 -7.53
CA LYS A 2 -2.13 -11.17 -8.89
C LYS A 2 -0.60 -10.92 -8.91
N HIS A 3 0.10 -11.48 -9.88
CA HIS A 3 1.51 -11.23 -10.13
C HIS A 3 1.71 -10.00 -11.03
N VAL A 4 2.85 -9.34 -10.88
CA VAL A 4 3.22 -8.19 -11.72
C VAL A 4 3.24 -8.55 -13.21
N SER A 5 3.64 -9.79 -13.55
CA SER A 5 3.63 -10.31 -14.91
C SER A 5 2.23 -10.49 -15.51
N GLU A 6 1.19 -10.46 -14.69
CA GLU A 6 -0.22 -10.62 -15.11
C GLU A 6 -0.93 -9.26 -15.26
N LEU A 7 -0.24 -8.15 -14.96
CA LEU A 7 -0.81 -6.81 -15.12
C LEU A 7 -0.96 -6.43 -16.59
N LYS A 8 -2.16 -5.97 -16.92
CA LYS A 8 -2.53 -5.41 -18.21
C LYS A 8 -2.66 -3.89 -18.09
N GLN A 9 -2.37 -3.19 -19.17
CA GLN A 9 -2.56 -1.76 -19.24
C GLN A 9 -3.99 -1.38 -18.86
N GLY A 10 -4.14 -0.40 -17.97
CA GLY A 10 -5.41 0.06 -17.43
C GLY A 10 -5.85 -0.61 -16.13
N ASP A 11 -5.19 -1.69 -15.70
CA ASP A 11 -5.51 -2.36 -14.44
C ASP A 11 -5.44 -1.38 -13.26
N LYS A 12 -6.51 -1.33 -12.46
CA LYS A 12 -6.55 -0.51 -11.24
C LYS A 12 -5.80 -1.22 -10.11
N ILE A 13 -4.97 -0.48 -9.40
CA ILE A 13 -4.18 -0.95 -8.27
C ILE A 13 -4.44 0.00 -7.11
N TYR A 14 -4.87 -0.56 -5.97
CA TYR A 14 -5.03 0.19 -4.73
C TYR A 14 -3.83 -0.04 -3.83
N ASP A 15 -3.37 1.03 -3.20
CA ASP A 15 -2.28 0.99 -2.23
C ASP A 15 -2.65 1.79 -0.99
N ILE A 16 -2.09 1.38 0.15
CA ILE A 16 -2.18 2.09 1.42
C ILE A 16 -0.78 2.54 1.79
N ASP A 17 -0.56 3.84 1.67
CA ASP A 17 0.72 4.49 1.94
C ASP A 17 0.51 5.65 2.91
N SER A 18 1.32 5.68 3.97
CA SER A 18 1.33 6.78 4.94
C SER A 18 -0.06 7.14 5.51
N GLY A 19 -0.92 6.14 5.73
CA GLY A 19 -2.27 6.32 6.27
C GLY A 19 -3.31 6.82 5.25
N GLN A 20 -2.95 6.88 3.97
CA GLN A 20 -3.83 7.29 2.89
C GLN A 20 -3.99 6.17 1.87
N ILE A 21 -5.18 6.09 1.27
CA ILE A 21 -5.44 5.18 0.17
C ILE A 21 -5.17 5.90 -1.14
N LYS A 22 -4.22 5.36 -1.89
CA LYS A 22 -3.86 5.79 -3.23
C LYS A 22 -4.41 4.76 -4.22
N TRP A 23 -4.73 5.20 -5.43
CA TRP A 23 -5.06 4.31 -6.52
C TRP A 23 -4.26 4.72 -7.75
N TYR A 24 -3.94 3.72 -8.57
CA TYR A 24 -3.21 3.90 -9.80
C TYR A 24 -3.80 3.06 -10.91
N LYS A 25 -3.56 3.44 -12.16
CA LYS A 25 -3.73 2.57 -13.33
C LYS A 25 -2.37 2.07 -13.78
N TYR A 26 -2.22 0.77 -14.00
CA TYR A 26 -1.01 0.23 -14.59
C TYR A 26 -0.87 0.71 -16.04
N LEU A 27 0.31 1.20 -16.44
CA LEU A 27 0.59 1.55 -17.83
C LEU A 27 1.38 0.44 -18.51
N CYS A 28 2.64 0.28 -18.11
CA CYS A 28 3.57 -0.62 -18.77
C CYS A 28 4.82 -0.90 -17.94
N VAL A 29 5.66 -1.81 -18.43
CA VAL A 29 7.06 -1.95 -18.01
C VAL A 29 7.85 -0.74 -18.51
N HIS A 30 8.70 -0.16 -17.67
CA HIS A 30 9.54 0.98 -18.04
C HIS A 30 10.48 0.60 -19.21
N PRO A 31 10.48 1.37 -20.33
CA PRO A 31 11.12 0.95 -21.58
C PRO A 31 12.63 0.73 -21.46
N THR A 32 13.33 1.58 -20.70
CA THR A 32 14.77 1.44 -20.43
C THR A 32 15.09 0.81 -19.06
N GLY A 33 14.07 0.37 -18.33
CA GLY A 33 14.20 -0.10 -16.95
C GLY A 33 14.66 -1.55 -16.82
N GLN A 34 15.04 -2.21 -17.92
CA GLN A 34 15.44 -3.63 -17.97
C GLN A 34 14.41 -4.58 -17.33
N GLY A 35 13.11 -4.26 -17.40
CA GLY A 35 12.07 -5.05 -16.73
C GLY A 35 11.98 -4.89 -15.21
N LYS A 36 12.86 -4.10 -14.58
CA LYS A 36 12.89 -3.91 -13.13
C LYS A 36 11.92 -2.83 -12.64
N TYR A 37 11.52 -1.93 -13.52
CA TYR A 37 10.65 -0.81 -13.21
C TYR A 37 9.40 -0.85 -14.06
N HIS A 38 8.31 -0.35 -13.48
CA HIS A 38 7.01 -0.21 -14.12
C HIS A 38 6.55 1.23 -14.02
N ILE A 39 5.65 1.62 -14.92
CA ILE A 39 4.98 2.91 -14.91
C ILE A 39 3.53 2.70 -14.48
N LEU A 40 3.13 3.46 -13.48
CA LEU A 40 1.76 3.62 -13.03
C LEU A 40 1.29 5.03 -13.37
N ILE A 41 0.00 5.22 -13.58
CA ILE A 41 -0.62 6.54 -13.75
C ILE A 41 -1.47 6.84 -12.53
N GLY A 42 -1.15 7.95 -11.85
CA GLY A 42 -1.91 8.43 -10.71
C GLY A 42 -3.26 9.05 -11.09
N PRO A 43 -4.03 9.52 -10.10
CA PRO A 43 -5.34 10.15 -10.32
C PRO A 43 -5.26 11.44 -11.15
N ASN A 44 -4.15 12.17 -11.08
CA ASN A 44 -3.92 13.43 -11.81
C ASN A 44 -3.22 13.22 -13.16
N GLU A 45 -3.27 12.00 -13.69
CA GLU A 45 -2.56 11.58 -14.92
C GLU A 45 -1.01 11.67 -14.86
N GLU A 46 -0.46 11.90 -13.68
CA GLU A 46 0.98 11.92 -13.47
C GLU A 46 1.57 10.50 -13.50
N PRO A 47 2.64 10.25 -14.29
CA PRO A 47 3.30 8.96 -14.33
C PRO A 47 4.20 8.78 -13.10
N VAL A 48 4.06 7.63 -12.46
CA VAL A 48 4.85 7.20 -11.31
C VAL A 48 5.67 5.98 -11.70
N ARG A 49 6.99 6.09 -11.57
CA ARG A 49 7.90 4.95 -11.75
C ARG A 49 8.01 4.19 -10.43
N ILE A 50 7.78 2.88 -10.49
CA ILE A 50 7.86 1.98 -9.33
C ILE A 50 8.72 0.77 -9.63
N CYS A 51 9.47 0.27 -8.64
CA CYS A 51 10.20 -0.99 -8.75
C CYS A 51 9.22 -2.17 -8.76
N GLY A 52 9.47 -3.18 -9.60
CA GLY A 52 8.63 -4.37 -9.71
C GLY A 52 8.45 -5.12 -8.39
N ALA A 53 9.49 -5.17 -7.54
CA ALA A 53 9.39 -5.77 -6.21
C ALA A 53 8.43 -5.01 -5.29
N THR A 54 8.48 -3.67 -5.32
CA THR A 54 7.54 -2.81 -4.57
C THR A 54 6.12 -2.97 -5.10
N LEU A 55 5.96 -3.01 -6.42
CA LEU A 55 4.66 -3.24 -7.06
C LEU A 55 4.08 -4.61 -6.67
N GLN A 56 4.89 -5.67 -6.66
CA GLN A 56 4.45 -6.99 -6.22
C GLN A 56 4.03 -6.98 -4.75
N ALA A 57 4.76 -6.28 -3.88
CA ALA A 57 4.38 -6.13 -2.48
C ALA A 57 3.03 -5.41 -2.31
N ILE A 58 2.70 -4.44 -3.19
CA ILE A 58 1.38 -3.80 -3.21
C ILE A 58 0.31 -4.79 -3.67
N LEU A 59 0.53 -5.50 -4.79
CA LEU A 59 -0.42 -6.50 -5.30
C LEU A 59 -0.68 -7.63 -4.30
N ASN A 60 0.32 -8.00 -3.50
CA ASN A 60 0.19 -9.03 -2.48
C ASN A 60 -0.76 -8.64 -1.35
N ARG A 61 -1.06 -7.35 -1.18
CA ARG A 61 -2.11 -6.87 -0.25
C ARG A 61 -3.51 -7.20 -0.77
N ASN A 62 -3.64 -7.57 -2.04
CA ASN A 62 -4.86 -8.03 -2.70
C ASN A 62 -6.06 -7.08 -2.52
N LEU A 63 -5.80 -5.77 -2.57
CA LEU A 63 -6.83 -4.72 -2.51
C LEU A 63 -7.35 -4.45 -3.93
N GLN A 64 -8.52 -4.99 -4.25
CA GLN A 64 -9.14 -4.91 -5.57
C GLN A 64 -10.14 -3.75 -5.67
N THR A 65 -10.70 -3.31 -4.54
CA THR A 65 -11.67 -2.21 -4.49
C THR A 65 -11.25 -1.12 -3.50
N ARG A 66 -11.84 0.08 -3.66
CA ARG A 66 -11.66 1.16 -2.70
C ARG A 66 -12.15 0.76 -1.31
N GLN A 67 -13.31 0.09 -1.23
CA GLN A 67 -13.89 -0.37 0.02
C GLN A 67 -12.97 -1.36 0.77
N GLU A 68 -12.36 -2.31 0.06
CA GLU A 68 -11.36 -3.21 0.66
C GLU A 68 -10.15 -2.43 1.18
N ALA A 69 -9.70 -1.41 0.46
CA ALA A 69 -8.61 -0.55 0.91
C ALA A 69 -8.99 0.29 2.14
N ASP A 70 -10.23 0.77 2.22
CA ASP A 70 -10.77 1.48 3.39
C ASP A 70 -10.79 0.57 4.63
N ILE A 71 -11.27 -0.67 4.48
CA ILE A 71 -11.28 -1.68 5.56
C ILE A 71 -9.85 -2.01 6.02
N ALA A 72 -8.95 -2.28 5.08
CA ALA A 72 -7.56 -2.60 5.41
C ALA A 72 -6.83 -1.42 6.07
N LEU A 73 -7.20 -0.17 5.75
CA LEU A 73 -6.69 1.02 6.44
C LEU A 73 -7.23 1.10 7.87
N ALA A 74 -8.53 0.89 8.07
CA ALA A 74 -9.15 0.86 9.40
C ALA A 74 -8.47 -0.17 10.31
N ASP A 75 -8.29 -1.41 9.81
CA ASP A 75 -7.60 -2.49 10.55
C ASP A 75 -6.17 -2.10 10.96
N LYS A 76 -5.44 -1.41 10.06
CA LYS A 76 -4.08 -0.95 10.33
C LYS A 76 -4.06 0.13 11.42
N LEU A 77 -5.01 1.06 11.38
CA LEU A 77 -5.15 2.12 12.38
C LEU A 77 -5.57 1.56 13.73
N GLU A 78 -6.51 0.61 13.78
CA GLU A 78 -6.92 -0.04 15.02
C GLU A 78 -5.74 -0.77 15.70
N LYS A 79 -4.95 -1.52 14.92
CA LYS A 79 -3.74 -2.16 15.43
C LYS A 79 -2.74 -1.15 15.98
N TYR A 80 -2.56 -0.03 15.30
CA TYR A 80 -1.67 1.04 15.76
C TYR A 80 -2.18 1.68 17.07
N VAL A 81 -3.47 2.00 17.16
CA VAL A 81 -4.11 2.50 18.38
C VAL A 81 -3.96 1.51 19.53
N LYS A 82 -4.16 0.21 19.28
CA LYS A 82 -3.96 -0.83 20.29
C LYS A 82 -2.52 -0.87 20.81
N GLN A 83 -1.53 -0.75 19.93
CA GLN A 83 -0.12 -0.69 20.33
C GLN A 83 0.20 0.56 21.17
N LEU A 84 -0.36 1.71 20.81
CA LEU A 84 -0.19 2.94 21.60
C LEU A 84 -0.82 2.82 22.99
N ARG A 85 -2.03 2.27 23.09
CA ARG A 85 -2.70 2.02 24.39
C ARG A 85 -1.89 1.08 25.27
N ASN A 86 -1.36 0.00 24.69
CA ASN A 86 -0.52 -0.93 25.43
C ASN A 86 0.74 -0.23 25.96
N ARG A 87 1.42 0.58 25.13
CA ARG A 87 2.59 1.36 25.58
C ARG A 87 2.25 2.33 26.70
N ALA A 88 1.13 3.04 26.62
CA ALA A 88 0.70 3.95 27.68
C ALA A 88 0.47 3.22 29.01
N ASN A 89 -0.09 2.01 28.97
CA ASN A 89 -0.30 1.19 30.17
C ASN A 89 1.00 0.63 30.79
N TYR A 90 2.09 0.50 30.03
CA TYR A 90 3.40 0.10 30.57
C TYR A 90 4.16 1.26 31.23
N VAL A 91 3.73 2.52 31.06
CA VAL A 91 4.43 3.72 31.58
C VAL A 91 3.98 4.09 33.01
N VAL A 92 3.14 3.29 33.65
CA VAL A 92 2.82 3.46 35.09
C VAL A 92 3.33 2.25 35.89
N PRO A 93 4.63 2.18 36.24
CA PRO A 93 5.00 1.53 37.48
C PRO A 93 4.57 2.48 38.61
N ILE A 94 3.59 2.06 39.39
CA ILE A 94 3.31 2.64 40.70
C ILE A 94 4.59 2.44 41.51
N ILE A 95 5.38 3.50 41.69
CA ILE A 95 6.39 3.53 42.74
C ILE A 95 5.60 3.93 44.00
N GLU A 96 5.09 2.93 44.72
CA GLU A 96 4.69 3.15 46.11
C GLU A 96 5.99 3.39 46.90
N VAL A 97 6.16 4.62 47.41
CA VAL A 97 7.11 4.98 48.47
C VAL A 97 6.32 5.46 49.66
#